data_AF-A0A9P8MVH1-F1
#
_entry.id   AF-A0A9P8MVH1-F1
#
_cell.length_a   1.000
_cell.length_b   1.000
_cell.length_c   1.000
_cell.angle_alpha   90.00
_cell.angle_beta   90.00
_cell.angle_gamma   90.00
#
_symmetry.space_group_name_H-M   'P 1'
#
loop_
_entity.id
_entity.type
_entity.pdbx_description
1 polymer ?
#
loop_
_entity_poly.entity_id
_entity_poly.type
_entity_poly.pdbx_seq_one_letter_code
_entity_poly.pdbx_strand_id
1 'polypeptide(L)'
;MSYAAPLCSKAVVELVVYTILYGAIFGFHERRAIPTYNRKFRKSKSYHLPVHIVTGLFEITRYQLRVAVHGETVAPGPVDVLVCLVWAWSSLELVRSLQRGDPLTTRPAYQAGTVLRPLASLAAYALQSPPLYRVCAKAINSFLYARLGIFIVDKSGFMREHSNAAVYAICIPLSAVLGIYEGGYPGAVPVYVASVLAVAWLNRWVSRGLREQRSRLDDPTADKSLKDRFLAAMLALGFAELPDIKRIQRRRSLSSDIRDEYIHVLRRESGGVDYDSSRQSSVDSDVPSDWQGPWKLKLGDK
;
A
#
# COMPACT_ATOMS: atom_id res chain seq x y z
N MET A 1 47.76 -5.02 -10.78
CA MET A 1 46.43 -4.49 -11.13
C MET A 1 45.63 -5.62 -11.75
N SER A 2 44.71 -6.22 -11.00
CA SER A 2 43.78 -7.25 -11.49
C SER A 2 42.37 -6.71 -11.28
N TYR A 3 41.72 -6.26 -12.36
CA TYR A 3 40.37 -5.68 -12.36
C TYR A 3 39.34 -6.71 -12.82
N ALA A 4 39.38 -7.92 -12.27
CA ALA A 4 38.26 -8.85 -12.38
C ALA A 4 37.35 -8.65 -11.16
N ALA A 5 36.55 -7.58 -11.17
CA ALA A 5 35.44 -7.47 -10.23
C ALA A 5 34.46 -8.62 -10.51
N PRO A 6 34.01 -9.37 -9.49
CA PRO A 6 33.11 -10.48 -9.73
C PRO A 6 31.80 -9.92 -10.28
N LEU A 7 31.51 -10.25 -11.54
CA LEU A 7 30.24 -9.96 -12.23
C LEU A 7 29.01 -10.53 -11.50
N CYS A 8 29.20 -11.25 -10.40
CA CYS A 8 28.17 -11.79 -9.54
C CYS A 8 28.27 -11.18 -8.12
N SER A 9 28.38 -9.85 -8.02
CA SER A 9 28.19 -9.20 -6.73
C SER A 9 26.72 -9.35 -6.31
N LYS A 10 26.49 -9.66 -5.02
CA LYS A 10 25.14 -9.81 -4.45
C LYS A 10 24.20 -8.66 -4.84
N ALA A 11 24.73 -7.43 -4.88
CA ALA A 11 23.99 -6.24 -5.26
C ALA A 11 23.50 -6.26 -6.73
N VAL A 12 24.33 -6.74 -7.66
CA VAL A 12 23.94 -6.87 -9.07
C VAL A 12 22.88 -7.94 -9.25
N VAL A 13 23.03 -9.07 -8.55
CA VAL A 13 22.01 -10.15 -8.54
C VAL A 13 20.68 -9.62 -8.00
N GLU A 14 20.70 -8.91 -6.87
CA GLU A 14 19.50 -8.30 -6.30
C GLU A 14 18.86 -7.31 -7.27
N LEU A 15 19.64 -6.42 -7.90
CA LEU A 15 19.13 -5.46 -8.88
C LEU A 15 18.44 -6.15 -10.06
N VAL A 16 19.06 -7.20 -10.62
CA VAL A 16 18.48 -7.98 -11.73
C VAL A 16 17.19 -8.67 -11.30
N VAL A 17 17.20 -9.35 -10.14
CA VAL A 17 16.02 -10.02 -9.60
C VAL A 17 14.88 -9.03 -9.37
N TYR A 18 15.14 -7.90 -8.71
CA TYR A 18 14.10 -6.89 -8.48
C TYR A 18 13.60 -6.27 -9.79
N THR A 19 14.47 -6.03 -10.76
CA THR A 19 14.06 -5.53 -12.08
C THR A 19 13.12 -6.51 -12.78
N ILE A 20 13.44 -7.81 -12.75
CA ILE A 20 12.59 -8.86 -13.32
C ILE A 20 11.25 -8.92 -12.57
N LEU A 21 11.27 -8.93 -11.24
CA LEU A 21 10.05 -9.04 -10.42
C LEU A 21 9.13 -7.82 -10.59
N TYR A 22 9.67 -6.60 -10.53
CA TYR A 22 8.89 -5.39 -10.81
C TYR A 22 8.39 -5.39 -12.25
N GLY A 23 9.23 -5.76 -13.22
CA GLY A 23 8.85 -5.88 -14.62
C GLY A 23 7.72 -6.89 -14.84
N ALA A 24 7.75 -8.03 -14.16
CA ALA A 24 6.71 -9.05 -14.21
C ALA A 24 5.40 -8.56 -13.58
N ILE A 25 5.45 -7.91 -12.41
CA ILE A 25 4.24 -7.38 -11.77
C ILE A 25 3.61 -6.29 -12.63
N PHE A 26 4.40 -5.33 -13.12
CA PHE A 26 3.84 -4.27 -13.97
C PHE A 26 3.38 -4.81 -15.32
N GLY A 27 4.13 -5.74 -15.90
CA GLY A 27 3.89 -6.33 -17.22
C GLY A 27 2.70 -7.28 -17.26
N PHE A 28 2.54 -8.16 -16.27
CA PHE A 28 1.47 -9.16 -16.24
C PHE A 28 0.26 -8.70 -15.44
N HIS A 29 0.48 -8.06 -14.28
CA HIS A 29 -0.59 -7.79 -13.33
C HIS A 29 -1.20 -6.39 -13.50
N GLU A 30 -0.37 -5.37 -13.77
CA GLU A 30 -0.86 -3.99 -13.89
C GLU A 30 -1.25 -3.63 -15.33
N ARG A 31 -0.67 -4.22 -16.39
CA ARG A 31 -1.08 -3.93 -17.79
C ARG A 31 -2.58 -4.11 -18.04
N ARG A 32 -3.22 -5.07 -17.38
CA ARG A 32 -4.68 -5.29 -17.47
C ARG A 32 -5.49 -4.29 -16.64
N ALA A 33 -4.93 -3.79 -15.54
CA ALA A 33 -5.58 -2.82 -14.66
C ALA A 33 -5.39 -1.37 -15.13
N ILE A 34 -4.30 -1.07 -15.86
CA ILE A 34 -3.94 0.26 -16.35
C ILE A 34 -5.03 0.93 -17.20
N PRO A 35 -5.72 0.25 -18.15
CA PRO A 35 -6.80 0.88 -18.92
C PRO A 35 -7.96 1.35 -18.02
N THR A 36 -8.34 0.53 -17.04
CA THR A 36 -9.39 0.82 -16.06
C THR A 36 -8.97 1.96 -15.12
N TYR A 37 -7.72 1.93 -14.66
CA TYR A 37 -7.13 3.02 -13.88
C TYR A 37 -7.06 4.31 -14.71
N ASN A 38 -6.54 4.29 -15.93
CA ASN A 38 -6.47 5.47 -16.81
C ASN A 38 -7.85 6.07 -17.08
N ARG A 39 -8.89 5.26 -17.26
CA ARG A 39 -10.27 5.75 -17.43
C ARG A 39 -10.80 6.45 -16.16
N LYS A 40 -10.43 5.96 -14.97
CA LYS A 40 -10.77 6.57 -13.67
C LYS A 40 -9.91 7.80 -13.35
N PHE A 41 -8.60 7.76 -13.63
CA PHE A 41 -7.66 8.89 -13.50
C PHE A 41 -7.99 10.02 -14.46
N ARG A 42 -8.48 9.74 -15.67
CA ARG A 42 -9.01 10.79 -16.56
C ARG A 42 -10.18 11.57 -15.94
N LYS A 43 -10.93 10.95 -15.04
CA LYS A 43 -12.08 11.57 -14.33
C LYS A 43 -11.68 12.16 -12.97
N SER A 44 -10.61 11.66 -12.36
CA SER A 44 -10.12 12.08 -11.05
C SER A 44 -8.89 12.99 -11.21
N LYS A 45 -8.98 14.25 -10.79
CA LYS A 45 -7.82 15.19 -10.76
C LYS A 45 -6.70 14.77 -9.77
N SER A 46 -6.79 13.59 -9.16
CA SER A 46 -5.84 13.12 -8.15
C SER A 46 -4.61 12.49 -8.79
N TYR A 47 -3.45 13.14 -8.63
CA TYR A 47 -2.15 12.67 -9.14
C TYR A 47 -1.36 11.83 -8.10
N HIS A 48 -1.95 11.53 -6.94
CA HIS A 48 -1.21 10.92 -5.83
C HIS A 48 -0.69 9.51 -6.14
N LEU A 49 -1.44 8.66 -6.85
CA LEU A 49 -0.98 7.30 -7.16
C LEU A 49 0.19 7.28 -8.15
N PRO A 50 0.15 7.98 -9.30
CA PRO A 50 1.33 8.11 -10.15
C PRO A 50 2.55 8.65 -9.41
N VAL A 51 2.38 9.70 -8.59
CA VAL A 51 3.47 10.29 -7.79
C VAL A 51 4.04 9.27 -6.81
N HIS A 52 3.19 8.52 -6.11
CA HIS A 52 3.60 7.48 -5.16
C HIS A 52 4.39 6.37 -5.85
N ILE A 53 3.94 5.91 -7.02
CA ILE A 53 4.64 4.85 -7.78
C ILE A 53 5.99 5.36 -8.29
N VAL A 54 6.02 6.54 -8.91
CA VAL A 54 7.25 7.11 -9.51
C VAL A 54 8.29 7.40 -8.44
N THR A 55 7.89 8.02 -7.32
CA THR A 55 8.84 8.31 -6.22
C THR A 55 9.36 7.03 -5.56
N GLY A 56 8.49 6.02 -5.35
CA GLY A 56 8.91 4.73 -4.82
C GLY A 56 9.89 3.99 -5.73
N LEU A 57 9.61 3.94 -7.04
CA LEU A 57 10.51 3.31 -8.02
C LEU A 57 11.83 4.06 -8.14
N PHE A 58 11.79 5.40 -8.19
CA PHE A 58 12.99 6.20 -8.22
C PHE A 58 13.90 5.92 -7.01
N GLU A 59 13.33 5.91 -5.80
CA GLU A 59 14.09 5.71 -4.56
C GLU A 59 14.74 4.31 -4.52
N ILE A 60 13.99 3.24 -4.81
CA ILE A 60 14.56 1.88 -4.78
C ILE A 60 15.59 1.67 -5.91
N THR A 61 15.32 2.15 -7.13
CA THR A 61 16.27 2.02 -8.25
C THR A 61 17.55 2.79 -7.95
N ARG A 62 17.44 4.03 -7.46
CA ARG A 62 18.60 4.84 -7.09
C ARG A 62 19.41 4.18 -5.98
N TYR A 63 18.75 3.65 -4.95
CA TYR A 63 19.41 2.90 -3.89
C TYR A 63 20.18 1.71 -4.45
N GLN A 64 19.53 0.86 -5.24
CA GLN A 64 20.14 -0.36 -5.79
C GLN A 64 21.32 -0.05 -6.72
N LEU A 65 21.21 0.98 -7.57
CA LEU A 65 22.31 1.41 -8.42
C LEU A 65 23.50 1.92 -7.60
N ARG A 66 23.26 2.71 -6.56
CA ARG A 66 24.34 3.20 -5.68
C ARG A 66 25.01 2.05 -4.94
N VAL A 67 24.25 1.07 -4.47
CA VAL A 67 24.82 -0.12 -3.82
C VAL A 67 25.61 -0.99 -4.79
N ALA A 68 25.14 -1.13 -6.04
CA ALA A 68 25.87 -1.86 -7.08
C ALA A 68 27.21 -1.20 -7.43
N VAL A 69 27.29 0.13 -7.42
CA VAL A 69 28.51 0.89 -7.76
C VAL A 69 29.44 1.07 -6.55
N HIS A 70 28.90 1.37 -5.37
CA HIS A 70 29.68 1.80 -4.19
C HIS A 70 29.68 0.81 -3.03
N GLY A 71 28.97 -0.33 -3.14
CA GLY A 71 28.83 -1.32 -2.07
C GLY A 71 27.73 -0.98 -1.05
N GLU A 72 27.61 -1.77 0.02
CA GLU A 72 26.51 -1.63 1.00
C GLU A 72 26.66 -0.42 1.96
N THR A 73 27.72 0.38 1.85
CA THR A 73 28.01 1.53 2.75
C THR A 73 27.36 2.84 2.32
N VAL A 74 26.36 2.78 1.44
CA VAL A 74 25.68 3.96 0.89
C VAL A 74 24.82 4.63 1.95
N ALA A 75 25.03 5.94 2.16
CA ALA A 75 24.18 6.79 3.00
C ALA A 75 23.21 7.64 2.14
N PRO A 76 22.07 8.09 2.71
CA PRO A 76 21.10 8.90 1.96
C PRO A 76 21.63 10.32 1.79
N GLY A 77 21.36 10.90 0.62
CA GLY A 77 21.54 12.32 0.37
C GLY A 77 20.25 13.11 0.54
N PRO A 78 20.29 14.45 0.40
CA PRO A 78 19.12 15.32 0.53
C PRO A 78 17.99 14.94 -0.44
N VAL A 79 18.35 14.54 -1.68
CA VAL A 79 17.39 14.12 -2.70
C VAL A 79 16.61 12.89 -2.25
N ASP A 80 17.28 11.92 -1.60
CA ASP A 80 16.64 10.68 -1.15
C ASP A 80 15.60 10.98 -0.05
N VAL A 81 15.92 11.92 0.85
CA VAL A 81 15.00 12.40 1.89
C VAL A 81 13.81 13.13 1.27
N LEU A 82 14.04 14.07 0.35
CA LEU A 82 12.96 14.81 -0.32
C LEU A 82 12.01 13.89 -1.07
N VAL A 83 12.54 12.92 -1.81
CA VAL A 83 11.72 11.92 -2.52
C VAL A 83 10.91 11.09 -1.53
N CYS A 84 11.52 10.65 -0.42
CA CYS A 84 10.82 9.90 0.61
C CYS A 84 9.68 10.72 1.26
N LEU A 85 9.86 12.02 1.47
CA LEU A 85 8.82 12.93 1.98
C LEU A 85 7.66 13.09 0.99
N VAL A 86 7.95 13.25 -0.31
CA VAL A 86 6.92 13.33 -1.36
C VAL A 86 6.17 11.99 -1.48
N TRP A 87 6.89 10.88 -1.39
CA TRP A 87 6.31 9.54 -1.34
C TRP A 87 5.38 9.38 -0.12
N ALA A 88 5.80 9.83 1.06
CA ALA A 88 4.99 9.75 2.27
C ALA A 88 3.73 10.62 2.18
N TRP A 89 3.85 11.85 1.68
CA TRP A 89 2.71 12.73 1.46
C TRP A 89 1.68 12.12 0.50
N SER A 90 2.12 11.67 -0.67
CA SER A 90 1.24 11.01 -1.64
C SER A 90 0.62 9.72 -1.08
N SER A 91 1.37 8.97 -0.27
CA SER A 91 0.86 7.78 0.44
C SER A 91 -0.22 8.13 1.47
N LEU A 92 -0.06 9.20 2.27
CA LEU A 92 -1.10 9.63 3.22
C LEU A 92 -2.42 9.96 2.52
N GLU A 93 -2.37 10.67 1.40
CA GLU A 93 -3.57 11.00 0.61
C GLU A 93 -4.26 9.75 0.05
N LEU A 94 -3.48 8.77 -0.43
CA LEU A 94 -4.03 7.48 -0.88
C LEU A 94 -4.68 6.72 0.28
N VAL A 95 -3.97 6.60 1.39
CA VAL A 95 -4.39 5.83 2.58
C VAL A 95 -5.60 6.46 3.27
N ARG A 96 -5.75 7.79 3.18
CA ARG A 96 -6.92 8.51 3.68
C ARG A 96 -8.22 7.98 3.07
N SER A 97 -8.20 7.65 1.78
CA SER A 97 -9.36 7.16 1.02
C SER A 97 -9.38 5.64 0.82
N LEU A 98 -8.39 4.92 1.37
CA LEU A 98 -8.21 3.49 1.13
C LEU A 98 -9.39 2.68 1.70
N GLN A 99 -10.03 1.91 0.82
CA GLN A 99 -11.13 1.00 1.15
C GLN A 99 -10.77 -0.48 0.97
N ARG A 100 -9.51 -0.76 0.58
CA ARG A 100 -9.04 -2.10 0.24
C ARG A 100 -8.62 -2.85 1.51
N GLY A 101 -9.02 -4.12 1.60
CA GLY A 101 -8.78 -4.97 2.77
C GLY A 101 -9.71 -4.66 3.93
N ASP A 102 -9.51 -5.34 5.05
CA ASP A 102 -10.17 -4.98 6.30
C ASP A 102 -9.63 -3.62 6.81
N PRO A 103 -10.48 -2.58 6.98
CA PRO A 103 -10.05 -1.26 7.40
C PRO A 103 -9.38 -1.22 8.78
N LEU A 104 -9.67 -2.19 9.66
CA LEU A 104 -9.11 -2.24 11.01
C LEU A 104 -7.67 -2.73 11.07
N THR A 105 -7.24 -3.48 10.06
CA THR A 105 -5.91 -4.12 10.01
C THR A 105 -5.04 -3.56 8.88
N THR A 106 -5.60 -3.46 7.68
CA THR A 106 -4.87 -3.10 6.46
C THR A 106 -4.45 -1.63 6.48
N ARG A 107 -5.35 -0.75 6.93
CA ARG A 107 -5.14 0.69 6.88
C ARG A 107 -4.11 1.19 7.91
N PRO A 108 -4.14 0.74 9.18
CA PRO A 108 -3.06 1.04 10.12
C PRO A 108 -1.68 0.57 9.65
N ALA A 109 -1.60 -0.57 8.96
CA ALA A 109 -0.35 -1.06 8.38
C ALA A 109 0.25 -0.08 7.37
N TYR A 110 -0.56 0.38 6.40
CA TYR A 110 -0.12 1.39 5.44
C TYR A 110 0.25 2.72 6.09
N GLN A 111 -0.55 3.20 7.06
CA GLN A 111 -0.28 4.45 7.78
C GLN A 111 1.02 4.37 8.57
N ALA A 112 1.27 3.26 9.28
CA ALA A 112 2.50 3.06 10.03
C ALA A 112 3.72 3.09 9.12
N GLY A 113 3.70 2.38 7.99
CA GLY A 113 4.77 2.44 7.00
C GLY A 113 4.97 3.84 6.43
N THR A 114 3.88 4.57 6.19
CA THR A 114 3.90 5.93 5.66
C THR A 114 4.53 6.94 6.64
N VAL A 115 4.35 6.75 7.95
CA VAL A 115 4.97 7.62 8.98
C VAL A 115 6.40 7.20 9.27
N LEU A 116 6.68 5.91 9.39
CA LEU A 116 7.99 5.41 9.79
C LEU A 116 9.06 5.64 8.72
N ARG A 117 8.74 5.52 7.44
CA ARG A 117 9.72 5.70 6.36
C ARG A 117 10.35 7.08 6.32
N PRO A 118 9.61 8.21 6.30
CA PRO A 118 10.24 9.53 6.32
C PRO A 118 11.02 9.78 7.61
N LEU A 119 10.56 9.27 8.77
CA LEU A 119 11.33 9.34 10.02
C LEU A 119 12.65 8.57 9.93
N ALA A 120 12.63 7.36 9.38
CA ALA A 120 13.83 6.55 9.17
C ALA A 120 14.78 7.19 8.15
N SER A 121 14.25 7.79 7.07
CA SER A 121 15.03 8.51 6.06
C SER A 121 15.72 9.74 6.65
N LEU A 122 14.98 10.55 7.43
CA LEU A 122 15.53 11.71 8.14
C LEU A 122 16.58 11.30 9.17
N ALA A 123 16.33 10.26 9.95
CA ALA A 123 17.29 9.74 10.92
C ALA A 123 18.55 9.19 10.23
N ALA A 124 18.39 8.46 9.14
CA ALA A 124 19.50 7.96 8.34
C ALA A 124 20.35 9.09 7.75
N TYR A 125 19.72 10.20 7.33
CA TYR A 125 20.41 11.38 6.85
C TYR A 125 21.12 12.16 7.96
N ALA A 126 20.46 12.38 9.10
CA ALA A 126 21.05 13.08 10.24
C ALA A 126 22.25 12.31 10.83
N LEU A 127 22.13 10.99 10.92
CA LEU A 127 23.16 10.12 11.50
C LEU A 127 24.15 9.58 10.46
N GLN A 128 23.95 9.90 9.17
CA GLN A 128 24.70 9.32 8.06
C GLN A 128 24.84 7.79 8.18
N SER A 129 23.71 7.11 8.41
CA SER A 129 23.66 5.67 8.75
C SER A 129 23.22 4.83 7.54
N PRO A 130 24.15 4.09 6.90
CA PRO A 130 23.82 3.17 5.80
C PRO A 130 22.80 2.09 6.19
N PRO A 131 22.88 1.45 7.39
CA PRO A 131 21.90 0.44 7.78
C PRO A 131 20.46 0.98 7.87
N LEU A 132 20.26 2.20 8.38
CA LEU A 132 18.92 2.81 8.45
C LEU A 132 18.40 3.16 7.06
N TYR A 133 19.26 3.66 6.17
CA TYR A 133 18.88 3.95 4.79
C TYR A 133 18.50 2.69 4.03
N ARG A 134 19.26 1.59 4.21
CA ARG A 134 18.96 0.28 3.63
C ARG A 134 17.56 -0.19 4.02
N VAL A 135 17.18 -0.11 5.30
CA VAL A 135 15.82 -0.48 5.74
C VAL A 135 14.77 0.42 5.08
N CYS A 136 15.00 1.74 5.06
CA CYS A 136 14.05 2.69 4.49
C CYS A 136 13.80 2.41 3.00
N ALA A 137 14.86 2.12 2.24
CA ALA A 137 14.78 1.79 0.82
C ALA A 137 14.15 0.40 0.60
N LYS A 138 14.63 -0.65 1.29
CA LYS A 138 14.11 -2.02 1.16
C LYS A 138 12.66 -2.16 1.60
N ALA A 139 12.18 -1.32 2.51
CA ALA A 139 10.76 -1.28 2.87
C ALA A 139 9.82 -0.98 1.67
N ILE A 140 10.32 -0.39 0.58
CA ILE A 140 9.56 -0.21 -0.68
C ILE A 140 9.18 -1.56 -1.31
N ASN A 141 10.02 -2.58 -1.13
CA ASN A 141 9.76 -3.93 -1.64
C ASN A 141 8.52 -4.58 -0.98
N SER A 142 7.97 -4.00 0.09
CA SER A 142 6.67 -4.42 0.63
C SER A 142 5.57 -4.44 -0.42
N PHE A 143 5.58 -3.51 -1.40
CA PHE A 143 4.64 -3.57 -2.53
C PHE A 143 4.80 -4.86 -3.34
N LEU A 144 6.04 -5.23 -3.65
CA LEU A 144 6.36 -6.44 -4.40
C LEU A 144 5.87 -7.69 -3.66
N TYR A 145 6.22 -7.79 -2.37
CA TYR A 145 5.84 -8.90 -1.52
C TYR A 145 4.33 -9.00 -1.32
N ALA A 146 3.62 -7.87 -1.22
CA ALA A 146 2.17 -7.85 -1.13
C ALA A 146 1.53 -8.47 -2.37
N ARG A 147 1.97 -8.04 -3.56
CA ARG A 147 1.44 -8.54 -4.84
C ARG A 147 1.77 -10.01 -5.06
N LEU A 148 2.99 -10.42 -4.75
CA LEU A 148 3.39 -11.83 -4.83
C LEU A 148 2.58 -12.69 -3.85
N GLY A 149 2.41 -12.24 -2.61
CA GLY A 149 1.61 -12.93 -1.61
C GLY A 149 0.16 -13.11 -2.03
N ILE A 150 -0.48 -12.04 -2.53
CA ILE A 150 -1.85 -12.09 -3.05
C ILE A 150 -1.94 -13.07 -4.22
N PHE A 151 -0.99 -13.02 -5.16
CA PHE A 151 -0.95 -13.95 -6.29
C PHE A 151 -0.81 -15.41 -5.85
N ILE A 152 0.08 -15.70 -4.89
CA ILE A 152 0.28 -17.06 -4.37
C ILE A 152 -1.00 -17.56 -3.67
N VAL A 153 -1.64 -16.73 -2.85
CA VAL A 153 -2.88 -17.09 -2.16
C VAL A 153 -4.01 -17.36 -3.16
N ASP A 154 -4.14 -16.51 -4.18
CA ASP A 154 -5.12 -16.67 -5.25
C ASP A 154 -4.91 -17.97 -6.05
N LYS A 155 -3.66 -18.27 -6.43
CA LYS A 155 -3.33 -19.45 -7.24
C LYS A 155 -3.30 -20.77 -6.48
N SER A 156 -2.89 -20.76 -5.22
CA SER A 156 -2.87 -21.96 -4.39
C SER A 156 -4.27 -22.42 -3.97
N GLY A 157 -5.26 -21.51 -4.01
CA GLY A 157 -6.60 -21.78 -3.50
C GLY A 157 -6.69 -21.86 -1.98
N PHE A 158 -5.61 -21.55 -1.24
CA PHE A 158 -5.51 -21.70 0.21
C PHE A 158 -6.58 -20.90 0.99
N MET A 159 -7.02 -19.76 0.45
CA MET A 159 -8.05 -18.90 1.06
C MET A 159 -9.29 -18.75 0.19
N ARG A 160 -9.64 -19.76 -0.61
CA ARG A 160 -10.79 -19.71 -1.53
C ARG A 160 -12.13 -19.38 -0.86
N GLU A 161 -12.32 -19.83 0.38
CA GLU A 161 -13.55 -19.61 1.14
C GLU A 161 -13.54 -18.30 1.94
N HIS A 162 -12.40 -17.61 1.99
CA HIS A 162 -12.28 -16.36 2.72
C HIS A 162 -12.50 -15.16 1.79
N SER A 163 -13.02 -14.08 2.38
CA SER A 163 -13.18 -12.84 1.63
C SER A 163 -11.84 -12.32 1.12
N ASN A 164 -11.85 -11.70 -0.05
CA ASN A 164 -10.70 -10.97 -0.58
C ASN A 164 -10.14 -9.98 0.47
N ALA A 165 -10.99 -9.35 1.27
CA ALA A 165 -10.57 -8.43 2.33
C ALA A 165 -9.65 -9.09 3.37
N ALA A 166 -9.90 -10.37 3.71
CA ALA A 166 -9.05 -11.15 4.62
C ALA A 166 -7.67 -11.44 4.01
N VAL A 167 -7.60 -11.73 2.70
CA VAL A 167 -6.32 -11.91 2.00
C VAL A 167 -5.46 -10.64 2.09
N TYR A 168 -6.04 -9.45 1.85
CA TYR A 168 -5.30 -8.19 2.04
C TYR A 168 -4.90 -7.95 3.49
N ALA A 169 -5.79 -8.25 4.44
CA ALA A 169 -5.53 -8.06 5.87
C ALA A 169 -4.29 -8.84 6.35
N ILE A 170 -3.99 -9.98 5.72
CA ILE A 170 -2.81 -10.80 6.03
C ILE A 170 -1.62 -10.39 5.17
N CYS A 171 -1.80 -10.33 3.84
CA CYS A 171 -0.69 -10.10 2.93
C CYS A 171 -0.04 -8.72 3.11
N ILE A 172 -0.83 -7.68 3.42
CA ILE A 172 -0.27 -6.32 3.55
C ILE A 172 0.66 -6.20 4.77
N PRO A 173 0.25 -6.50 6.02
CA PRO A 173 1.16 -6.45 7.15
C PRO A 173 2.37 -7.37 6.99
N LEU A 174 2.17 -8.58 6.48
CA LEU A 174 3.26 -9.54 6.26
C LEU A 174 4.28 -9.03 5.24
N SER A 175 3.81 -8.44 4.13
CA SER A 175 4.67 -7.86 3.11
C SER A 175 5.55 -6.73 3.64
N ALA A 176 5.00 -5.90 4.54
CA ALA A 176 5.74 -4.83 5.19
C ALA A 176 6.81 -5.39 6.13
N VAL A 177 6.48 -6.44 6.90
CA VAL A 177 7.46 -7.15 7.74
C VAL A 177 8.59 -7.71 6.90
N LEU A 178 8.29 -8.36 5.77
CA LEU A 178 9.31 -8.91 4.87
C LEU A 178 10.21 -7.82 4.27
N GLY A 179 9.63 -6.70 3.80
CA GLY A 179 10.40 -5.57 3.27
C GLY A 179 11.33 -4.92 4.30
N ILE A 180 10.87 -4.81 5.56
CA ILE A 180 11.67 -4.25 6.65
C ILE A 180 12.73 -5.26 7.11
N TYR A 181 12.38 -6.54 7.18
CA TYR A 181 13.30 -7.62 7.54
C TYR A 181 14.46 -7.74 6.56
N GLU A 182 14.18 -7.62 5.26
CA GLU A 182 15.20 -7.58 4.20
C GLU A 182 16.22 -6.45 4.41
N GLY A 183 15.79 -5.34 5.05
CA GLY A 183 16.66 -4.23 5.42
C GLY A 183 17.73 -4.58 6.46
N GLY A 184 17.58 -5.69 7.19
CA GLY A 184 18.61 -6.24 8.08
C GLY A 184 19.01 -5.32 9.24
N TYR A 185 18.09 -4.53 9.79
CA TYR A 185 18.34 -3.69 10.97
C TYR A 185 17.65 -4.26 12.21
N PRO A 186 18.42 -4.56 13.28
CA PRO A 186 17.85 -5.10 14.51
C PRO A 186 16.77 -4.18 15.11
N GLY A 187 15.62 -4.77 15.47
CA GLY A 187 14.52 -4.04 16.10
C GLY A 187 13.58 -3.30 15.13
N ALA A 188 13.90 -3.16 13.84
CA ALA A 188 13.03 -2.45 12.89
C ALA A 188 11.65 -3.12 12.72
N VAL A 189 11.61 -4.46 12.67
CA VAL A 189 10.35 -5.22 12.58
C VAL A 189 9.49 -5.04 13.84
N PRO A 190 10.00 -5.25 15.08
CA PRO A 190 9.25 -4.93 16.30
C PRO A 190 8.73 -3.49 16.35
N VAL A 191 9.56 -2.50 15.97
CA VAL A 191 9.15 -1.09 15.92
C VAL A 191 8.00 -0.87 14.95
N TYR A 192 8.04 -1.51 13.78
CA TYR A 192 6.95 -1.46 12.81
C TYR A 192 5.66 -2.06 13.39
N VAL A 193 5.71 -3.27 13.94
CA VAL A 193 4.54 -3.94 14.53
C VAL A 193 3.93 -3.09 15.65
N ALA A 194 4.77 -2.57 16.56
CA ALA A 194 4.34 -1.66 17.62
C ALA A 194 3.67 -0.39 17.05
N SER A 195 4.22 0.15 15.95
CA SER A 195 3.65 1.33 15.29
C SER A 195 2.31 1.05 14.62
N VAL A 196 2.11 -0.14 14.04
CA VAL A 196 0.80 -0.55 13.50
C VAL A 196 -0.25 -0.55 14.62
N LEU A 197 0.08 -1.11 15.78
CA LEU A 197 -0.81 -1.14 16.94
C LEU A 197 -1.07 0.28 17.48
N ALA A 198 -0.04 1.11 17.59
CA ALA A 198 -0.15 2.50 18.03
C ALA A 198 -1.03 3.32 17.09
N VAL A 199 -0.86 3.17 15.76
CA VAL A 199 -1.68 3.83 14.75
C VAL A 199 -3.13 3.33 14.79
N ALA A 200 -3.35 2.03 14.96
CA ALA A 200 -4.70 1.49 15.13
C ALA A 200 -5.40 2.07 16.37
N TRP A 201 -4.68 2.19 17.48
CA TRP A 201 -5.17 2.85 18.69
C TRP A 201 -5.43 4.35 18.45
N LEU A 202 -4.53 5.05 17.77
CA LEU A 202 -4.68 6.46 17.42
C LEU A 202 -5.93 6.71 16.58
N ASN A 203 -6.16 5.89 15.54
CA ASN A 203 -7.36 5.99 14.70
C ASN A 203 -8.65 5.90 15.54
N ARG A 204 -8.72 4.94 16.48
CA ARG A 204 -9.86 4.79 17.40
C ARG A 204 -9.99 5.96 18.36
N TRP A 205 -8.87 6.47 18.87
CA TRP A 205 -8.84 7.62 19.78
C TRP A 205 -9.32 8.90 19.08
N VAL A 206 -8.82 9.19 17.87
CA VAL A 206 -9.24 10.35 17.08
C VAL A 206 -10.71 10.24 16.71
N SER A 207 -11.17 9.07 16.25
CA SER A 207 -12.59 8.85 15.95
C SER A 207 -13.51 9.09 17.14
N ARG A 208 -13.14 8.62 18.34
CA ARG A 208 -13.91 8.90 19.57
C ARG A 208 -13.93 10.40 19.89
N GLY A 209 -12.77 11.05 19.85
CA GLY A 209 -12.66 12.49 20.09
C GLY A 209 -13.50 13.33 19.13
N LEU A 210 -13.55 12.96 17.84
CA LEU A 210 -14.38 13.64 16.84
C LEU A 210 -15.89 13.44 17.10
N ARG A 211 -16.30 12.26 17.57
CA ARG A 211 -17.69 11.98 17.95
C ARG A 211 -18.12 12.80 19.17
N GLU A 212 -17.26 12.90 20.19
CA GLU A 212 -17.47 13.73 21.38
C GLU A 212 -17.50 15.23 21.06
N GLN A 213 -16.59 15.71 20.21
CA GLN A 213 -16.56 17.11 19.77
C GLN A 213 -17.85 17.46 19.04
N ARG A 214 -18.38 16.54 18.23
CA ARG A 214 -19.62 16.75 17.50
C ARG A 214 -20.84 16.89 18.41
N SER A 215 -20.90 16.17 19.53
CA SER A 215 -21.96 16.38 20.53
C SER A 215 -21.84 17.71 21.29
N ARG A 216 -20.71 18.41 21.19
CA ARG A 216 -20.47 19.71 21.84
C ARG A 216 -20.63 20.91 20.90
N LEU A 217 -20.64 20.68 19.58
CA LEU A 217 -20.75 21.70 18.55
C LEU A 217 -22.14 22.36 18.47
N ASP A 218 -23.09 21.93 19.29
CA ASP A 218 -24.38 22.59 19.48
C ASP A 218 -24.29 23.84 20.40
N ASP A 219 -23.11 24.14 20.96
CA ASP A 219 -22.83 25.36 21.72
C ASP A 219 -21.96 26.35 20.90
N PRO A 220 -22.51 27.49 20.44
CA PRO A 220 -21.81 28.46 19.59
C PRO A 220 -20.74 29.30 20.32
N THR A 221 -20.59 29.16 21.64
CA THR A 221 -19.65 29.96 22.44
C THR A 221 -18.35 29.25 22.82
N ALA A 222 -18.21 27.96 22.47
CA ALA A 222 -17.05 27.16 22.85
C ALA A 222 -15.78 27.54 22.06
N ASP A 223 -14.77 28.04 22.76
CA ASP A 223 -13.43 28.26 22.20
C ASP A 223 -12.78 26.92 21.80
N LYS A 224 -12.08 26.91 20.66
CA LYS A 224 -11.50 25.69 20.09
C LYS A 224 -10.25 25.29 20.87
N SER A 225 -10.38 24.23 21.66
CA SER A 225 -9.29 23.67 22.45
C SER A 225 -8.12 23.23 21.55
N LEU A 226 -6.90 23.23 22.10
CA LEU A 226 -5.73 22.62 21.45
C LEU A 226 -6.00 21.16 21.05
N LYS A 227 -6.80 20.43 21.86
CA LYS A 227 -7.27 19.08 21.53
C LYS A 227 -8.07 19.05 20.22
N ASP A 228 -8.94 20.03 19.98
CA ASP A 228 -9.77 20.09 18.77
C ASP A 228 -8.93 20.39 17.52
N ARG A 229 -7.92 21.26 17.66
CA ARG A 229 -6.96 21.53 16.58
C ARG A 229 -6.15 20.29 16.24
N PHE A 230 -5.71 19.55 17.24
CA PHE A 230 -5.00 18.28 17.05
C PHE A 230 -5.87 17.23 16.36
N LEU A 231 -7.11 17.04 16.82
CA LEU A 231 -8.08 16.12 16.21
C LEU A 231 -8.37 16.50 14.75
N ALA A 232 -8.49 17.79 14.45
CA ALA A 232 -8.67 18.27 13.07
C ALA A 232 -7.43 18.03 12.19
N ALA A 233 -6.21 18.16 12.73
CA ALA A 233 -4.98 17.87 12.02
C ALA A 233 -4.83 16.37 11.73
N MET A 234 -5.05 15.50 12.72
CA MET A 234 -5.09 14.05 12.54
C MET A 234 -6.18 13.63 11.53
N LEU A 235 -7.33 14.28 11.66
CA LEU A 235 -8.37 14.52 10.66
C LEU A 235 -7.85 14.57 9.22
N ALA A 236 -7.18 15.67 8.94
CA ALA A 236 -6.68 16.04 7.63
C ALA A 236 -5.66 15.03 7.09
N LEU A 237 -4.81 14.49 7.96
CA LEU A 237 -3.81 13.47 7.64
C LEU A 237 -4.42 12.06 7.43
N GLY A 238 -5.72 11.88 7.71
CA GLY A 238 -6.43 10.62 7.53
C GLY A 238 -6.35 9.66 8.72
N PHE A 239 -5.87 10.10 9.90
CA PHE A 239 -5.86 9.31 11.13
C PHE A 239 -7.23 9.35 11.82
N ALA A 240 -8.16 8.53 11.36
CA ALA A 240 -9.45 8.27 11.98
C ALA A 240 -10.02 6.98 11.38
N GLU A 241 -11.04 6.37 11.99
CA GLU A 241 -11.73 5.22 11.40
C GLU A 241 -12.41 5.62 10.07
N LEU A 242 -12.32 4.74 9.07
CA LEU A 242 -12.84 4.99 7.72
C LEU A 242 -14.33 5.42 7.68
N PRO A 243 -15.24 4.84 8.52
CA PRO A 243 -16.63 5.29 8.55
C PRO A 243 -16.80 6.76 8.92
N ASP A 244 -16.01 7.26 9.89
CA ASP A 244 -16.09 8.66 10.32
C ASP A 244 -15.52 9.60 9.27
N ILE A 245 -14.42 9.22 8.61
CA ILE A 245 -13.85 9.97 7.47
C ILE A 245 -14.88 10.10 6.35
N LYS A 246 -15.52 8.99 5.95
CA LYS A 246 -16.55 8.97 4.91
C LYS A 246 -17.76 9.84 5.29
N ARG A 247 -18.20 9.75 6.55
CA ARG A 247 -19.34 10.54 7.06
C ARG A 247 -19.04 12.05 6.99
N ILE A 248 -17.80 12.46 7.24
CA ILE A 248 -17.36 13.86 7.16
C ILE A 248 -17.16 14.29 5.70
N GLN A 249 -16.56 13.43 4.86
CA GLN A 249 -16.36 13.73 3.43
C GLN A 249 -17.68 13.84 2.66
N ARG A 250 -18.65 12.95 2.91
CA ARG A 250 -20.01 13.06 2.31
C ARG A 250 -20.71 14.38 2.63
N ARG A 251 -20.37 15.04 3.74
CA ARG A 251 -20.86 16.39 4.08
C ARG A 251 -20.12 17.52 3.36
N ARG A 252 -18.89 17.28 2.88
CA ARG A 252 -18.02 18.28 2.26
C ARG A 252 -17.90 18.17 0.74
N SER A 253 -18.16 17.01 0.14
CA SER A 253 -17.97 16.79 -1.30
C SER A 253 -19.25 16.32 -2.00
N LEU A 254 -19.72 17.10 -2.98
CA LEU A 254 -20.65 16.68 -4.03
C LEU A 254 -19.98 15.78 -5.10
N SER A 255 -18.68 15.50 -4.98
CA SER A 255 -17.95 14.63 -5.92
C SER A 255 -18.17 13.16 -5.59
N SER A 256 -18.55 12.39 -6.61
CA SER A 256 -18.84 10.96 -6.54
C SER A 256 -17.75 10.15 -5.85
N ASP A 257 -18.15 9.34 -4.86
CA ASP A 257 -17.38 8.21 -4.31
C ASP A 257 -16.60 7.53 -5.45
N ILE A 258 -15.27 7.39 -5.33
CA ILE A 258 -14.50 6.50 -6.20
C ILE A 258 -14.95 5.09 -5.82
N ARG A 259 -16.00 4.61 -6.50
CA ARG A 259 -16.55 3.27 -6.33
C ARG A 259 -15.59 2.27 -6.97
N ASP A 260 -15.15 1.32 -6.16
CA ASP A 260 -14.27 0.24 -6.58
C ASP A 260 -15.10 -0.90 -7.19
N GLU A 261 -14.62 -1.43 -8.31
CA GLU A 261 -15.31 -2.43 -9.14
C GLU A 261 -15.35 -3.80 -8.42
N TYR A 262 -14.38 -4.06 -7.55
CA TYR A 262 -14.34 -5.25 -6.69
C TYR A 262 -15.47 -5.31 -5.64
N ILE A 263 -16.08 -4.17 -5.27
CA ILE A 263 -17.21 -4.14 -4.32
C ILE A 263 -18.54 -4.52 -4.99
N HIS A 264 -18.66 -4.32 -6.31
CA HIS A 264 -19.89 -4.68 -7.02
C HIS A 264 -20.08 -6.21 -7.14
N VAL A 265 -18.98 -6.97 -7.15
CA VAL A 265 -19.03 -8.44 -7.03
C VAL A 265 -19.55 -8.86 -5.65
N LEU A 266 -19.09 -8.19 -4.59
CA LEU A 266 -19.48 -8.47 -3.19
C LEU A 266 -20.98 -8.27 -2.91
N ARG A 267 -21.65 -7.30 -3.56
CA ARG A 267 -23.09 -7.07 -3.36
C ARG A 267 -23.96 -8.09 -4.12
N ARG A 268 -23.42 -8.66 -5.21
CA ARG A 268 -24.12 -9.66 -6.02
C ARG A 268 -24.07 -11.06 -5.41
N GLU A 269 -23.00 -11.38 -4.68
CA GLU A 269 -22.83 -12.67 -4.01
C GLU A 269 -23.49 -12.75 -2.62
N SER A 270 -23.92 -11.61 -2.04
CA SER A 270 -24.52 -11.54 -0.69
C SER A 270 -26.06 -11.57 -0.67
N GLY A 271 -26.74 -12.01 -1.74
CA GLY A 271 -28.18 -12.32 -1.71
C GLY A 271 -29.15 -11.14 -1.51
N GLY A 272 -28.90 -9.98 -2.11
CA GLY A 272 -29.86 -8.88 -2.15
C GLY A 272 -30.84 -9.01 -3.32
N VAL A 273 -32.13 -9.20 -3.02
CA VAL A 273 -33.26 -9.26 -3.96
C VAL A 273 -33.36 -7.99 -4.84
N ASP A 274 -33.74 -8.21 -6.10
CA ASP A 274 -33.67 -7.35 -7.29
C ASP A 274 -34.38 -6.00 -7.28
N TYR A 275 -33.84 -5.05 -8.05
CA TYR A 275 -34.64 -4.36 -9.07
C TYR A 275 -33.80 -4.05 -10.31
N ASP A 276 -34.33 -4.44 -11.46
CA ASP A 276 -33.74 -4.43 -12.80
C ASP A 276 -33.59 -3.00 -13.37
N SER A 277 -32.49 -2.74 -14.07
CA SER A 277 -32.53 -2.28 -15.47
C SER A 277 -31.16 -1.80 -15.99
N SER A 278 -30.79 -2.41 -17.12
CA SER A 278 -29.80 -1.99 -18.13
C SER A 278 -28.33 -2.41 -17.94
N ARG A 279 -28.05 -3.61 -18.47
CA ARG A 279 -26.84 -3.99 -19.24
C ARG A 279 -25.54 -3.26 -18.88
N GLN A 280 -24.73 -3.88 -18.01
CA GLN A 280 -23.27 -3.79 -18.12
C GLN A 280 -22.68 -5.19 -17.94
N SER A 281 -22.16 -5.71 -19.05
CA SER A 281 -21.40 -6.95 -19.14
C SER A 281 -20.16 -6.89 -18.24
N SER A 282 -20.05 -7.88 -17.36
CA SER A 282 -18.81 -8.26 -16.67
C SER A 282 -17.70 -8.48 -17.70
N VAL A 283 -16.54 -7.85 -17.54
CA VAL A 283 -15.33 -8.14 -18.34
C VAL A 283 -14.40 -9.13 -17.62
N ASP A 284 -14.75 -9.62 -16.43
CA ASP A 284 -13.87 -10.52 -15.65
C ASP A 284 -14.46 -11.91 -15.38
N SER A 285 -15.35 -12.40 -16.26
CA SER A 285 -15.80 -13.81 -16.19
C SER A 285 -15.67 -14.61 -17.49
N ASP A 286 -15.09 -14.05 -18.55
CA ASP A 286 -14.75 -14.84 -19.75
C ASP A 286 -13.28 -15.31 -19.68
N VAL A 287 -13.02 -16.20 -18.72
CA VAL A 287 -11.98 -17.22 -18.90
C VAL A 287 -12.61 -18.26 -19.82
N PRO A 288 -12.06 -18.53 -21.02
CA PRO A 288 -12.56 -19.59 -21.89
C PRO A 288 -12.73 -20.88 -21.08
N SER A 289 -13.90 -21.51 -21.14
CA SER A 289 -14.26 -22.69 -20.33
C SER A 289 -13.25 -23.85 -20.48
N ASP A 290 -12.49 -23.84 -21.56
CA ASP A 290 -11.37 -24.70 -21.91
C ASP A 290 -10.14 -24.55 -20.98
N TRP A 291 -10.04 -23.47 -20.20
CA TRP A 291 -8.97 -23.23 -19.20
C TRP A 291 -9.37 -23.54 -17.76
N GLN A 292 -10.64 -23.88 -17.51
CA GLN A 292 -11.15 -24.23 -16.17
C GLN A 292 -11.16 -25.75 -15.90
N GLY A 293 -10.68 -26.56 -16.84
CA GLY A 293 -10.54 -28.00 -16.64
C GLY A 293 -9.28 -28.36 -15.82
N PRO A 294 -9.32 -29.37 -14.95
CA PRO A 294 -8.11 -29.96 -14.41
C PRO A 294 -7.28 -30.49 -15.58
N TRP A 295 -5.97 -30.25 -15.56
CA TRP A 295 -5.02 -30.83 -16.51
C TRP A 295 -5.18 -32.36 -16.51
N LYS A 296 -6.01 -32.89 -17.41
CA LYS A 296 -6.00 -34.31 -17.74
C LYS A 296 -4.72 -34.55 -18.52
N LEU A 297 -3.66 -34.92 -17.80
CA LEU A 297 -2.55 -35.67 -18.37
C LEU A 297 -3.17 -36.86 -19.12
N LYS A 298 -3.13 -36.82 -20.46
CA LYS A 298 -3.29 -38.03 -21.27
C LYS A 298 -2.09 -38.91 -20.94
N LEU A 299 -2.22 -39.77 -19.93
CA LEU A 299 -1.50 -41.02 -19.90
C LEU A 299 -2.00 -41.78 -21.13
N GLY A 300 -1.14 -41.88 -22.14
CA GLY A 300 -1.43 -42.65 -23.34
C GLY A 300 -1.51 -44.11 -22.97
N ASP A 301 -2.64 -44.74 -23.29
CA ASP A 301 -2.72 -46.19 -23.38
C ASP A 301 -1.85 -46.64 -24.57
N LYS A 302 -0.82 -47.43 -24.25
CA LYS A 302 -0.22 -48.44 -25.11
C LYS A 302 -0.13 -49.73 -24.32
#